data_AF-A0A7C0U7H3-F1
#
_entry.id   AF-A0A7C0U7H3-F1
#
_cell.length_a   1.000
_cell.length_b   1.000
_cell.length_c   1.000
_cell.angle_alpha   90.00
_cell.angle_beta   90.00
_cell.angle_gamma   90.00
#
_symmetry.space_group_name_H-M   'P 1'
#
loop_
_entity.id
_entity.type
_entity.pdbx_description
1 polymer ?
#
loop_
_entity_poly.entity_id
_entity_poly.type
_entity_poly.pdbx_seq_one_letter_code
_entity_poly.pdbx_strand_id
1 'polypeptide(L)'
;MKMENIKKLEEYKYLIPKQDGMRVPGILYISEKLLSKAIADNAPLQVMNVAKLPGIVKHSLAMPDVHWGYGAPIGGVGAFDYESGVIVPGFVGYDINCLTGETKILHKYGYYLPIENFEGKWEELICFNKEKKSKEEAKIIRFIKRKNDGDIYFIKTEAGYEIKATEEHPFWTEKGKKEVKNLKIGDFVVVFPFKGVPYEEPPDETILD
;
A
#
# COMPACT_ATOMS: atom_id res chain seq x y z
N MET A 1 -11.30 3.28 24.91
CA MET A 1 -12.24 4.44 24.81
C MET A 1 -13.64 3.96 25.19
N LYS A 2 -14.50 4.79 25.79
CA LYS A 2 -15.86 4.39 26.19
C LYS A 2 -16.91 5.02 25.27
N MET A 3 -18.07 4.36 25.13
CA MET A 3 -19.19 4.80 24.27
C MET A 3 -19.66 6.23 24.60
N GLU A 4 -19.63 6.61 25.88
CA GLU A 4 -19.98 7.95 26.39
C GLU A 4 -19.14 9.09 25.78
N ASN A 5 -17.96 8.78 25.24
CA ASN A 5 -17.07 9.75 24.60
C ASN A 5 -17.37 9.94 23.10
N ILE A 6 -18.40 9.28 22.57
CA ILE A 6 -18.79 9.30 21.17
C ILE A 6 -20.22 9.85 21.08
N LYS A 7 -20.41 10.98 20.38
CA LYS A 7 -21.70 11.64 20.25
C LYS A 7 -22.40 11.19 18.96
N LYS A 8 -23.61 10.65 19.06
CA LYS A 8 -24.45 10.39 17.88
C LYS A 8 -24.84 11.73 17.24
N LEU A 9 -24.56 11.90 15.95
CA LEU A 9 -24.98 13.07 15.18
C LEU A 9 -26.25 12.77 14.40
N GLU A 10 -26.23 11.66 13.64
CA GLU A 10 -27.33 11.22 12.77
C GLU A 10 -27.39 9.68 12.81
N GLU A 11 -28.40 9.11 12.14
CA GLU A 11 -28.41 7.67 11.87
C GLU A 11 -27.13 7.31 11.10
N TYR A 12 -26.39 6.31 11.60
CA TYR A 12 -25.09 5.86 11.06
C TYR A 12 -23.93 6.85 11.17
N LYS A 13 -24.04 7.97 11.90
CA LYS A 13 -22.97 8.98 11.98
C LYS A 13 -22.70 9.41 13.40
N TYR A 14 -21.47 9.22 13.83
CA TYR A 14 -21.03 9.48 15.19
C TYR A 14 -19.78 10.36 15.21
N LEU A 15 -19.72 11.29 16.15
CA LEU A 15 -18.64 12.25 16.36
C LEU A 15 -17.79 11.81 17.54
N ILE A 16 -16.48 11.73 17.32
CA ILE A 16 -15.48 11.76 18.39
C ILE A 16 -15.06 13.23 18.57
N PRO A 17 -15.47 13.90 19.66
CA PRO A 17 -15.09 15.28 19.90
C PRO A 17 -13.57 15.44 19.94
N LYS A 18 -13.08 16.58 19.44
CA LYS A 18 -11.65 16.94 19.52
C LYS A 18 -11.22 16.98 20.99
N GLN A 19 -10.27 16.11 21.35
CA GLN A 19 -9.74 15.97 22.69
C GLN A 19 -8.29 15.47 22.66
N ASP A 20 -7.58 15.49 23.78
CA ASP A 20 -6.29 14.81 23.93
C ASP A 20 -5.25 15.13 22.82
N GLY A 21 -5.10 16.42 22.50
CA GLY A 21 -4.14 16.87 21.49
C GLY A 21 -4.53 16.58 20.03
N MET A 22 -5.74 16.06 19.77
CA MET A 22 -6.30 16.02 18.43
C MET A 22 -6.31 17.42 17.82
N ARG A 23 -6.00 17.51 16.52
CA ARG A 23 -6.04 18.75 15.73
C ARG A 23 -7.40 18.96 15.10
N VAL A 24 -8.07 17.87 14.73
CA VAL A 24 -9.43 17.81 14.16
C VAL A 24 -10.29 16.79 14.93
N PRO A 25 -11.64 16.89 14.91
CA PRO A 25 -12.50 15.82 15.43
C PRO A 25 -12.45 14.54 14.59
N GLY A 26 -12.96 13.44 15.14
CA GLY A 26 -13.15 12.18 14.40
C GLY A 26 -14.61 11.96 14.01
N ILE A 27 -14.88 11.32 12.87
CA ILE A 27 -16.23 10.89 12.46
C ILE A 27 -16.24 9.40 12.17
N LEU A 28 -17.19 8.68 12.74
CA LEU A 28 -17.44 7.28 12.45
C LEU A 28 -18.75 7.17 11.67
N TYR A 29 -18.69 6.62 10.46
CA TYR A 29 -19.87 6.23 9.69
C TYR A 29 -20.15 4.77 9.98
N ILE A 30 -21.05 4.46 10.91
CA ILE A 30 -21.20 3.09 11.44
C ILE A 30 -22.57 2.90 12.08
N SER A 31 -23.14 1.69 12.00
CA SER A 31 -24.37 1.36 12.73
C SER A 31 -24.09 1.19 14.24
N GLU A 32 -25.11 1.37 15.07
CA GLU A 32 -24.98 1.25 16.53
C GLU A 32 -24.48 -0.14 16.96
N LYS A 33 -24.94 -1.19 16.27
CA LYS A 33 -24.48 -2.58 16.47
C LYS A 33 -23.00 -2.76 16.18
N LEU A 34 -22.49 -2.13 15.12
CA LEU A 34 -21.09 -2.23 14.72
C LEU A 34 -20.20 -1.31 15.56
N LEU A 35 -20.71 -0.18 16.04
CA LEU A 35 -19.98 0.74 16.91
C LEU A 35 -19.49 0.05 18.19
N SER A 36 -20.34 -0.77 18.81
CA SER A 36 -19.96 -1.56 19.99
C SER A 36 -18.78 -2.51 19.71
N LYS A 37 -18.71 -3.10 18.51
CA LYS A 37 -17.59 -3.96 18.09
C LYS A 37 -16.31 -3.14 17.86
N ALA A 38 -16.42 -2.02 17.14
CA ALA A 38 -15.29 -1.14 16.89
C ALA A 38 -14.67 -0.61 18.21
N ILE A 39 -15.51 -0.27 19.19
CA ILE A 39 -15.04 0.14 20.53
C ILE A 39 -14.33 -1.01 21.25
N ALA A 40 -14.88 -2.23 21.21
CA ALA A 40 -14.25 -3.40 21.82
C ALA A 40 -12.88 -3.70 21.21
N ASP A 41 -12.72 -3.45 19.90
CA ASP A 41 -11.47 -3.62 19.16
C ASP A 41 -10.55 -2.38 19.23
N ASN A 42 -10.91 -1.37 20.03
CA ASN A 42 -10.18 -0.10 20.19
C ASN A 42 -9.95 0.72 18.90
N ALA A 43 -10.58 0.39 17.77
CA ALA A 43 -10.40 1.10 16.50
C ALA A 43 -10.63 2.63 16.60
N PRO A 44 -11.61 3.14 17.38
CA PRO A 44 -11.79 4.58 17.61
C PRO A 44 -10.56 5.30 18.20
N LEU A 45 -9.71 4.59 18.96
CA LEU A 45 -8.46 5.18 19.47
C LEU A 45 -7.50 5.51 18.32
N GLN A 46 -7.45 4.66 17.29
CA GLN A 46 -6.60 4.91 16.13
C GLN A 46 -7.15 6.07 15.29
N VAL A 47 -8.47 6.24 15.21
CA VAL A 47 -9.10 7.44 14.62
C VAL A 47 -8.66 8.70 15.40
N MET A 48 -8.66 8.65 16.74
CA MET A 48 -8.14 9.75 17.56
C MET A 48 -6.65 10.01 17.31
N ASN A 49 -5.83 8.98 17.19
CA ASN A 49 -4.39 9.12 16.94
C ASN A 49 -4.10 9.76 15.58
N VAL A 50 -4.78 9.31 14.52
CA VAL A 50 -4.71 9.93 13.18
C VAL A 50 -5.09 11.40 13.25
N ALA A 51 -6.13 11.75 14.02
CA ALA A 51 -6.55 13.13 14.23
C ALA A 51 -5.53 14.04 14.93
N LYS A 52 -4.46 13.51 15.53
CA LYS A 52 -3.36 14.30 16.13
C LYS A 52 -2.28 14.71 15.12
N LEU A 53 -2.25 14.07 13.95
CA LEU A 53 -1.15 14.18 13.00
C LEU A 53 -1.10 15.56 12.31
N PRO A 54 0.10 16.15 12.08
CA PRO A 54 0.26 17.46 11.44
C PRO A 54 -0.41 17.54 10.07
N GLY A 55 -1.00 18.70 9.77
CA GLY A 55 -1.67 18.97 8.50
C GLY A 55 -2.95 18.18 8.22
N ILE A 56 -3.48 17.36 9.13
CA ILE A 56 -4.76 16.69 8.90
C ILE A 56 -5.90 17.70 8.71
N VAL A 57 -6.72 17.50 7.67
CA VAL A 57 -7.78 18.45 7.30
C VAL A 57 -9.16 17.96 7.72
N LYS A 58 -9.95 18.88 8.29
CA LYS A 58 -11.37 18.73 8.69
C LYS A 58 -11.65 17.65 9.74
N HIS A 59 -11.41 16.38 9.45
CA HIS A 59 -11.76 15.23 10.30
C HIS A 59 -10.83 14.03 10.05
N SER A 60 -10.65 13.18 11.06
CA SER A 60 -10.25 11.78 10.86
C SER A 60 -11.50 10.92 10.73
N LEU A 61 -11.67 10.23 9.61
CA LEU A 61 -12.87 9.47 9.32
C LEU A 61 -12.64 7.97 9.53
N ALA A 62 -13.72 7.25 9.81
CA ALA A 62 -13.77 5.80 9.76
C ALA A 62 -15.06 5.33 9.09
N MET A 63 -14.93 4.32 8.25
CA MET A 63 -16.01 3.69 7.49
C MET A 63 -16.70 2.58 8.30
N PRO A 64 -17.85 2.03 7.84
CA PRO A 64 -18.64 1.08 8.63
C PRO A 64 -17.93 -0.23 8.99
N ASP A 65 -16.88 -0.57 8.26
CA ASP A 65 -16.03 -1.76 8.41
C ASP A 65 -14.78 -1.51 9.27
N VAL A 66 -14.71 -0.37 9.98
CA VAL A 66 -13.56 0.00 10.79
C VAL A 66 -13.20 -1.06 11.84
N HIS A 67 -11.92 -1.40 11.89
CA HIS A 67 -11.34 -2.31 12.89
C HIS A 67 -9.86 -1.97 13.13
N TRP A 68 -9.25 -2.60 14.12
CA TRP A 68 -7.89 -2.32 14.54
C TRP A 68 -6.88 -2.58 13.41
N GLY A 69 -6.09 -1.55 13.08
CA GLY A 69 -5.02 -1.60 12.09
C GLY A 69 -3.64 -1.33 12.69
N TYR A 70 -2.67 -0.99 11.83
CA TYR A 70 -1.31 -0.67 12.26
C TYR A 70 -1.08 0.85 12.26
N GLY A 71 -1.07 1.44 13.45
CA GLY A 71 -0.91 2.89 13.65
C GLY A 71 -2.19 3.70 13.34
N ALA A 72 -2.86 3.36 12.24
CA ALA A 72 -4.15 3.89 11.83
C ALA A 72 -5.16 2.74 11.66
N PRO A 73 -6.48 3.01 11.74
CA PRO A 73 -7.48 1.96 11.62
C PRO A 73 -7.66 1.53 10.17
N ILE A 74 -7.93 0.24 9.96
CA ILE A 74 -8.42 -0.24 8.66
C ILE A 74 -9.82 0.34 8.45
N GLY A 75 -10.15 0.75 7.22
CA GLY A 75 -11.37 1.49 6.93
C GLY A 75 -11.32 2.96 7.37
N GLY A 76 -10.17 3.47 7.82
CA GLY A 76 -10.00 4.89 8.12
C GLY A 76 -9.70 5.73 6.87
N VAL A 77 -10.11 7.00 6.90
CA VAL A 77 -9.78 7.99 5.86
C VAL A 77 -9.28 9.27 6.53
N GLY A 78 -8.13 9.77 6.09
CA GLY A 78 -7.64 11.08 6.50
C GLY A 78 -6.95 11.75 5.32
N ALA A 79 -7.25 13.03 5.14
CA ALA A 79 -6.58 13.87 4.18
C ALA A 79 -5.62 14.78 4.92
N PHE A 80 -4.45 15.01 4.33
CA PHE A 80 -3.39 15.83 4.88
C PHE A 80 -3.05 16.94 3.89
N ASP A 81 -2.85 18.13 4.41
CA ASP A 81 -2.37 19.28 3.65
C ASP A 81 -1.02 18.97 3.00
N TYR A 82 -0.83 19.44 1.76
CA TYR A 82 0.35 19.08 0.98
C TYR A 82 1.65 19.69 1.52
N GLU A 83 1.59 20.93 2.03
CA GLU A 83 2.78 21.65 2.49
C GLU A 83 3.11 21.35 3.96
N SER A 84 2.09 21.22 4.79
CA SER A 84 2.23 21.10 6.25
C SER A 84 1.89 19.72 6.82
N GLY A 85 1.48 18.79 5.96
CA GLY A 85 1.03 17.46 6.32
C GLY A 85 2.12 16.40 6.39
N VAL A 86 1.68 15.17 6.61
CA VAL A 86 2.55 14.00 6.73
C VAL A 86 2.06 12.87 5.83
N ILE A 87 2.99 12.02 5.40
CA ILE A 87 2.67 10.72 4.79
C ILE A 87 2.70 9.68 5.90
N VAL A 88 1.65 8.84 5.99
CA VAL A 88 1.52 7.81 7.01
C VAL A 88 1.45 6.43 6.33
N PRO A 89 2.59 5.74 6.16
CA PRO A 89 2.61 4.44 5.45
C PRO A 89 1.64 3.41 6.05
N GLY A 90 1.55 3.35 7.39
CA GLY A 90 0.62 2.46 8.09
C GLY A 90 -0.87 2.75 7.83
N PHE A 91 -1.19 3.96 7.36
CA PHE A 91 -2.56 4.35 7.02
C PHE A 91 -2.96 4.01 5.59
N VAL A 92 -1.98 3.84 4.71
CA VAL A 92 -2.20 3.28 3.37
C VAL A 92 -2.35 1.76 3.45
N GLY A 93 -1.61 1.14 4.38
CA GLY A 93 -1.60 -0.30 4.60
C GLY A 93 -0.30 -0.95 4.13
N TYR A 94 -0.04 -2.15 4.63
CA TYR A 94 1.18 -2.88 4.28
C TYR A 94 1.13 -3.45 2.86
N ASP A 95 -0.04 -3.89 2.40
CA ASP A 95 -0.19 -4.54 1.11
C ASP A 95 -0.47 -3.54 -0.02
N ILE A 96 0.52 -2.71 -0.30
CA ILE A 96 0.51 -1.89 -1.51
C ILE A 96 1.24 -2.69 -2.58
N ASN A 97 0.49 -3.46 -3.38
CA ASN A 97 1.04 -4.14 -4.56
C ASN A 97 2.23 -5.06 -4.23
N CYS A 98 2.13 -5.87 -3.16
CA CYS A 98 3.25 -6.71 -2.71
C CYS A 98 3.75 -7.65 -3.81
N LEU A 99 5.08 -7.74 -3.93
CA LEU A 99 5.78 -8.61 -4.88
C LEU A 99 6.55 -9.69 -4.11
N THR A 100 6.77 -10.84 -4.74
CA THR A 100 7.62 -11.90 -4.19
C THR A 100 9.10 -11.52 -4.31
N GLY A 101 9.97 -12.06 -3.43
CA GLY A 101 11.37 -11.66 -3.30
C GLY A 101 12.19 -11.82 -4.60
N GLU A 102 11.87 -12.83 -5.38
CA GLU A 102 12.47 -13.13 -6.69
C GLU A 102 12.03 -12.17 -7.81
N THR A 103 11.07 -11.28 -7.54
CA THR A 103 10.53 -10.38 -8.57
C THR A 103 11.63 -9.47 -9.11
N LYS A 104 11.85 -9.53 -10.42
CA LYS A 104 12.88 -8.75 -11.11
C LYS A 104 12.49 -7.28 -11.15
N ILE A 105 13.33 -6.42 -10.61
CA ILE A 105 13.20 -4.96 -10.63
C ILE A 105 14.27 -4.38 -11.55
N LEU A 106 13.85 -3.51 -12.46
CA LEU A 106 14.74 -2.89 -13.45
C LEU A 106 15.45 -1.68 -12.84
N HIS A 107 16.77 -1.74 -12.77
CA HIS A 107 17.62 -0.63 -12.36
C HIS A 107 17.74 0.43 -13.47
N LYS A 108 18.07 1.68 -13.13
CA LYS A 108 18.23 2.77 -14.13
C LYS A 108 19.24 2.46 -15.23
N TYR A 109 20.26 1.66 -14.94
CA TYR A 109 21.28 1.23 -15.90
C TYR A 109 20.85 0.05 -16.79
N GLY A 110 19.60 -0.40 -16.70
CA GLY A 110 19.04 -1.42 -17.59
C GLY A 110 19.32 -2.87 -17.19
N TYR A 111 20.06 -3.11 -16.11
CA TYR A 111 20.13 -4.43 -15.48
C TYR A 111 18.94 -4.67 -14.55
N TYR A 112 18.64 -5.93 -14.24
CA TYR A 112 17.66 -6.28 -13.23
C TYR A 112 18.30 -7.00 -12.04
N LEU A 113 17.68 -6.80 -10.88
CA LEU A 113 17.96 -7.53 -9.64
C LEU A 113 16.63 -8.03 -9.05
N PRO A 114 16.61 -9.20 -8.38
CA PRO A 114 15.48 -9.58 -7.51
C PRO A 114 15.20 -8.48 -6.49
N ILE A 115 13.92 -8.21 -6.18
CA ILE A 115 13.54 -7.15 -5.22
C ILE A 115 14.16 -7.39 -3.85
N GLU A 116 14.32 -8.65 -3.43
CA GLU A 116 14.97 -9.01 -2.16
C GLU A 116 16.44 -8.54 -2.08
N ASN A 117 17.14 -8.44 -3.22
CA ASN A 117 18.53 -8.00 -3.28
C ASN A 117 18.69 -6.47 -3.16
N PHE A 118 17.59 -5.72 -3.13
CA PHE A 118 17.59 -4.28 -2.81
C PHE A 118 17.51 -4.02 -1.30
N GLU A 119 17.44 -5.05 -0.45
CA GLU A 119 17.50 -4.84 0.99
C GLU A 119 18.82 -4.16 1.38
N GLY A 120 18.72 -2.92 1.88
CA GLY A 120 19.88 -2.10 2.24
C GLY A 120 20.52 -1.33 1.07
N LYS A 121 20.00 -1.45 -0.16
CA LYS A 121 20.48 -0.71 -1.34
C LYS A 121 19.51 0.43 -1.71
N TRP A 122 19.98 1.66 -1.64
CA TRP A 122 19.19 2.87 -1.91
C TRP A 122 19.48 3.43 -3.31
N GLU A 123 19.24 2.59 -4.32
CA GLU A 123 19.54 2.86 -5.73
C GLU A 123 18.39 3.57 -6.48
N GLU A 124 18.59 3.82 -7.77
CA GLU A 124 17.60 4.41 -8.68
C GLU A 124 17.05 3.34 -9.64
N LEU A 125 15.72 3.29 -9.74
CA LEU A 125 14.97 2.29 -10.47
C LEU A 125 14.26 2.92 -11.67
N ILE A 126 13.90 2.10 -12.66
CA ILE A 126 12.97 2.50 -13.71
C ILE A 126 11.53 2.23 -13.28
N CYS A 127 10.72 3.29 -13.24
CA CYS A 127 9.28 3.25 -12.97
C CYS A 127 8.51 3.73 -14.21
N PHE A 128 7.27 3.25 -14.38
CA PHE A 128 6.39 3.75 -15.44
C PHE A 128 5.52 4.90 -14.93
N ASN A 129 5.70 6.09 -15.52
CA ASN A 129 4.86 7.25 -15.27
C ASN A 129 3.57 7.12 -16.11
N LYS A 130 2.43 6.96 -15.43
CA LYS A 130 1.12 6.79 -16.09
C LYS A 130 0.62 8.05 -16.79
N GLU A 131 0.95 9.23 -16.27
CA GLU A 131 0.50 10.51 -16.82
C GLU A 131 1.23 10.82 -18.12
N LYS A 132 2.57 10.70 -18.09
CA LYS A 132 3.42 10.92 -19.26
C LYS A 132 3.46 9.72 -20.21
N LYS A 133 2.97 8.55 -19.76
CA LYS A 133 3.04 7.27 -20.48
C LYS A 133 4.47 6.92 -20.89
N SER A 134 5.43 7.20 -20.02
CA SER A 134 6.86 7.04 -20.28
C SER A 134 7.60 6.40 -19.10
N LYS A 135 8.84 5.96 -19.34
CA LYS A 135 9.73 5.46 -18.28
C LYS A 135 10.40 6.65 -17.59
N GLU A 136 10.51 6.59 -16.28
CA GLU A 136 11.22 7.59 -15.47
C GLU A 136 12.08 6.91 -14.41
N GLU A 137 13.16 7.58 -14.03
CA GLU A 137 14.01 7.17 -12.91
C GLU A 137 13.37 7.58 -11.58
N ALA A 138 13.40 6.68 -10.60
CA ALA A 138 12.85 6.91 -9.28
C ALA A 138 13.79 6.36 -8.19
N LYS A 139 13.95 7.11 -7.10
CA LYS A 139 14.77 6.68 -5.95
C LYS A 139 13.99 5.74 -5.04
N ILE A 140 14.66 4.74 -4.50
CA ILE A 140 14.11 3.92 -3.41
C ILE A 140 14.10 4.79 -2.14
N ILE A 141 12.91 5.04 -1.59
CA ILE A 141 12.72 5.81 -0.34
C ILE A 141 12.52 4.91 0.88
N ARG A 142 12.03 3.69 0.67
CA ARG A 142 11.77 2.71 1.74
C ARG A 142 11.74 1.29 1.17
N PHE A 143 12.29 0.35 1.93
CA PHE A 143 12.14 -1.08 1.69
C PHE A 143 11.31 -1.70 2.83
N ILE A 144 10.29 -2.49 2.49
CA ILE A 144 9.41 -3.17 3.43
C ILE A 144 9.29 -4.62 2.98
N LYS A 145 9.56 -5.57 3.88
CA LYS A 145 9.32 -7.00 3.66
C LYS A 145 8.45 -7.57 4.76
N ARG A 146 7.62 -8.55 4.40
CA ARG A 146 6.77 -9.32 5.32
C ARG A 146 6.89 -10.79 4.96
N LYS A 147 6.90 -11.67 5.96
CA LYS A 147 6.68 -13.10 5.74
C LYS A 147 5.19 -13.33 5.50
N ASN A 148 4.86 -13.98 4.40
CA ASN A 148 3.49 -14.39 4.11
C ASN A 148 3.34 -15.87 4.42
N ASP A 149 2.23 -16.21 5.08
CA ASP A 149 1.88 -17.57 5.47
C ASP A 149 0.70 -18.11 4.63
N GLY A 150 0.20 -17.32 3.68
CA GLY A 150 -0.91 -17.68 2.79
C GLY A 150 -0.47 -18.30 1.47
N ASP A 151 -1.47 -18.74 0.68
CA ASP A 151 -1.24 -19.37 -0.62
C ASP A 151 -0.59 -18.41 -1.63
N ILE A 152 0.37 -18.93 -2.39
CA ILE A 152 1.04 -18.24 -3.49
C ILE A 152 0.67 -18.92 -4.80
N TYR A 153 0.16 -18.14 -5.73
CA TYR A 153 -0.22 -18.59 -7.06
C TYR A 153 0.97 -18.43 -8.00
N PHE A 154 1.15 -19.40 -8.90
CA PHE A 154 2.15 -19.37 -9.95
C PHE A 154 1.47 -19.12 -11.30
N ILE A 155 1.77 -17.99 -11.92
CA ILE A 155 1.21 -17.61 -13.22
C ILE A 155 2.29 -17.79 -14.27
N LYS A 156 1.96 -18.56 -15.31
CA LYS A 156 2.80 -18.76 -16.49
C LYS A 156 2.03 -18.40 -17.74
N THR A 157 2.59 -17.49 -18.53
CA THR A 157 2.06 -17.13 -19.86
C THR A 157 2.57 -18.12 -20.91
N GLU A 158 1.85 -18.27 -22.02
CA GLU A 158 2.32 -19.02 -23.20
C GLU A 158 3.67 -18.51 -23.72
N ALA A 159 3.91 -17.19 -23.65
CA ALA A 159 5.17 -16.57 -24.06
C ALA A 159 6.34 -16.81 -23.07
N GLY A 160 6.18 -17.69 -22.07
CA GLY A 160 7.24 -18.07 -21.12
C GLY A 160 7.54 -17.06 -20.02
N TYR A 161 6.70 -16.04 -19.83
CA TYR A 161 6.75 -15.19 -18.63
C TYR A 161 6.17 -15.94 -17.44
N GLU A 162 6.84 -15.80 -16.29
CA GLU A 162 6.48 -16.47 -15.04
C GLU A 162 6.53 -15.45 -13.90
N ILE A 163 5.57 -15.52 -12.99
CA ILE A 163 5.52 -14.70 -11.77
C ILE A 163 4.76 -15.43 -10.66
N LYS A 164 5.17 -15.18 -9.42
CA LYS A 164 4.46 -15.60 -8.21
C LYS A 164 3.77 -14.43 -7.55
N ALA A 165 2.51 -14.61 -7.16
CA ALA A 165 1.70 -13.55 -6.56
C ALA A 165 0.64 -14.11 -5.60
N THR A 166 0.15 -13.28 -4.67
CA THR A 166 -0.97 -13.60 -3.77
C THR A 166 -2.31 -13.54 -4.52
N GLU A 167 -3.35 -14.17 -3.97
CA GLU A 167 -4.68 -14.22 -4.59
C GLU A 167 -5.27 -12.84 -4.92
N GLU A 168 -5.08 -11.85 -4.04
CA GLU A 168 -5.60 -10.49 -4.20
C GLU A 168 -4.74 -9.59 -5.11
N HIS A 169 -3.59 -10.09 -5.60
CA HIS A 169 -2.68 -9.26 -6.37
C HIS A 169 -3.29 -8.88 -7.74
N PRO A 170 -3.38 -7.59 -8.09
CA PRO A 170 -4.05 -7.18 -9.32
C PRO A 170 -3.13 -7.24 -10.54
N PHE A 171 -3.52 -8.01 -11.55
CA PHE A 171 -2.90 -8.03 -12.88
C PHE A 171 -3.68 -7.18 -13.87
N TRP A 172 -2.97 -6.45 -14.73
CA TRP A 172 -3.61 -5.77 -15.86
C TRP A 172 -3.96 -6.79 -16.94
N THR A 173 -5.24 -6.81 -17.32
CA THR A 173 -5.77 -7.54 -18.47
C THR A 173 -6.30 -6.56 -19.50
N GLU A 174 -6.73 -7.04 -20.66
CA GLU A 174 -7.39 -6.22 -21.69
C GLU A 174 -8.65 -5.50 -21.17
N LYS A 175 -9.31 -6.05 -20.15
CA LYS A 175 -10.54 -5.51 -19.56
C LYS A 175 -10.30 -4.71 -18.27
N GLY A 176 -9.04 -4.36 -18.00
CA GLY A 176 -8.63 -3.68 -16.77
C GLY A 176 -8.00 -4.62 -15.75
N LYS A 177 -7.90 -4.17 -14.51
CA LYS A 177 -7.26 -4.93 -13.43
C LYS A 177 -8.13 -6.11 -12.99
N LYS A 178 -7.49 -7.25 -12.75
CA LYS A 178 -8.11 -8.47 -12.26
C LYS A 178 -7.20 -9.13 -11.24
N GLU A 179 -7.74 -9.49 -10.09
CA GLU A 179 -7.01 -10.20 -9.03
C GLU A 179 -6.65 -11.62 -9.48
N VAL A 180 -5.56 -12.19 -8.94
CA VAL A 180 -5.08 -13.52 -9.32
C VAL A 180 -6.13 -14.61 -9.12
N LYS A 181 -6.85 -14.61 -7.98
CA LYS A 181 -7.92 -15.60 -7.72
C LYS A 181 -9.02 -15.60 -8.78
N ASN A 182 -9.16 -14.49 -9.50
CA ASN A 182 -10.17 -14.34 -10.54
C ASN A 182 -9.63 -14.66 -11.95
N LEU A 183 -8.30 -14.74 -12.14
CA LEU A 183 -7.69 -15.10 -13.42
C LEU A 183 -8.06 -16.53 -13.82
N LYS A 184 -8.25 -16.74 -15.13
CA LYS A 184 -8.55 -18.04 -15.72
C LYS A 184 -7.53 -18.37 -16.79
N ILE A 185 -7.30 -19.67 -17.02
CA ILE A 185 -6.48 -20.13 -18.15
C ILE A 185 -7.10 -19.58 -19.44
N GLY A 186 -6.28 -18.90 -20.26
CA GLY A 186 -6.70 -18.20 -21.47
C GLY A 186 -6.94 -16.70 -21.30
N ASP A 187 -6.92 -16.15 -20.08
CA ASP A 187 -6.93 -14.70 -19.89
C ASP A 187 -5.62 -14.07 -20.41
N PHE A 188 -5.73 -12.97 -21.16
CA PHE A 188 -4.59 -12.15 -21.57
C PHE A 188 -4.18 -11.20 -20.45
N VAL A 189 -2.89 -11.23 -20.11
CA VAL A 189 -2.27 -10.33 -19.14
C VAL A 189 -1.26 -9.42 -19.83
N VAL A 190 -1.19 -8.17 -19.39
CA VAL A 190 -0.21 -7.20 -19.90
C VAL A 190 1.17 -7.58 -19.37
N VAL A 191 2.12 -7.76 -20.29
CA VAL A 191 3.52 -8.02 -19.97
C VAL A 191 4.38 -6.83 -20.35
N PHE A 192 5.44 -6.58 -19.58
CA PHE A 192 6.48 -5.63 -19.96
C PHE A 192 7.57 -6.38 -20.73
N PRO A 193 7.79 -6.07 -22.02
CA PRO A 193 8.58 -6.93 -22.92
C PRO A 193 10.09 -6.89 -22.62
N PHE A 194 10.61 -5.78 -22.09
CA PHE A 194 12.03 -5.65 -21.77
C PHE A 194 12.31 -6.04 -20.32
N LYS A 195 12.97 -7.18 -20.12
CA LYS A 195 13.32 -7.67 -18.77
C LYS A 195 14.61 -7.06 -18.20
N GLY A 196 15.39 -6.33 -19.02
CA GLY A 196 16.75 -5.95 -18.67
C GLY A 196 17.75 -7.09 -18.88
N VAL A 197 19.02 -6.81 -18.57
CA VAL A 197 20.06 -7.84 -18.48
C VAL A 197 20.25 -8.28 -17.02
N PRO A 198 20.64 -9.53 -16.73
CA PRO A 198 20.99 -9.91 -15.36
C PRO A 198 22.08 -8.99 -14.82
N TYR A 199 21.99 -8.60 -13.55
CA TYR A 199 23.10 -7.93 -12.89
C TYR A 199 24.28 -8.89 -12.71
N GLU A 200 25.46 -8.43 -13.11
CA GLU A 200 26.74 -9.05 -12.82
C GLU A 200 27.57 -8.02 -12.04
N GLU A 201 28.17 -8.45 -10.92
CA GLU A 201 29.02 -7.57 -10.13
C GLU A 201 30.27 -7.20 -10.97
N PRO A 202 30.54 -5.90 -11.19
CA PRO A 202 31.69 -5.51 -11.98
C PRO A 202 32.98 -5.93 -11.27
N PRO A 203 33.99 -6.41 -12.00
CA PRO A 203 35.29 -6.71 -11.40
C PRO A 203 35.95 -5.43 -10.88
N ASP A 204 36.84 -5.56 -9.89
CA ASP A 204 37.64 -4.45 -9.34
C ASP A 204 38.68 -3.87 -10.33
N GLU A 205 38.64 -4.32 -11.58
CA GLU A 205 39.56 -3.91 -12.64
C GLU A 205 39.13 -2.56 -13.23
N THR A 206 40.07 -1.60 -13.28
CA THR A 206 39.85 -0.32 -13.95
C THR A 206 40.09 -0.49 -15.45
N ILE A 207 39.05 -0.27 -16.25
CA ILE A 207 39.09 -0.49 -17.71
C ILE A 207 39.55 0.77 -18.46
N LEU A 208 39.40 1.96 -17.86
CA LEU A 208 39.79 3.25 -18.43
C LEU A 208 40.34 4.15 -17.32
N ASP A 209 41.60 4.55 -17.49
CA ASP A 209 42.33 5.53 -16.67
C ASP A 209 42.17 6.96 -17.23
#